data_AF-A0A1G1Z975-F1
#
_entry.id   AF-A0A1G1Z975-F1
#
_cell.length_a   1.000
_cell.length_b   1.000
_cell.length_c   1.000
_cell.angle_alpha   90.00
_cell.angle_beta   90.00
_cell.angle_gamma   90.00
#
_symmetry.space_group_name_H-M   'P 1'
#
loop_
_entity.id
_entity.type
_entity.pdbx_description
1 polymer ?
#
loop_
_entity_poly.entity_id
_entity_poly.type
_entity_poly.pdbx_seq_one_letter_code
_entity_poly.pdbx_strand_id
1 'polypeptide(L)'
;MNKTKFYILYSKFSRSRGGYIALTSAVIIVMIIISIISALSLASYFSRSNILTSEFKDLSLGLAEGCAEKALLKYSQDSSYIGNENILIGGRQCSILPIETSGSNKIIKTEATVESVTSNIKVTINAADMTLISWEELASF
;
A
#
# COMPACT_ATOMS: atom_id res chain seq x y z
N MET A 1 32.04 -68.01 35.72
CA MET A 1 32.51 -68.44 34.37
C MET A 1 31.35 -68.17 33.41
N ASN A 2 31.38 -67.42 32.31
CA ASN A 2 32.47 -66.91 31.48
C ASN A 2 31.91 -65.77 30.57
N LYS A 3 32.51 -64.58 30.68
CA LYS A 3 32.71 -63.48 29.71
C LYS A 3 31.68 -63.24 28.59
N THR A 4 30.85 -62.21 28.78
CA THR A 4 30.22 -61.41 27.70
C THR A 4 31.28 -60.56 26.99
N LYS A 5 31.59 -60.91 25.74
CA LYS A 5 32.45 -60.11 24.86
C LYS A 5 31.65 -58.93 24.29
N PHE A 6 31.80 -57.77 24.92
CA PHE A 6 31.28 -56.49 24.46
C PHE A 6 32.18 -55.98 23.31
N TYR A 7 31.73 -56.14 22.07
CA TYR A 7 32.44 -55.61 20.89
C TYR A 7 32.17 -54.11 20.77
N ILE A 8 33.01 -53.31 21.40
CA ILE A 8 33.09 -51.86 21.16
C ILE A 8 33.66 -51.68 19.75
N LEU A 9 32.79 -51.35 18.80
CA LEU A 9 33.16 -50.83 17.49
C LEU A 9 33.79 -49.44 17.68
N TYR A 10 35.10 -49.44 17.94
CA TYR A 10 35.90 -48.22 17.98
C TYR A 10 36.01 -47.67 16.56
N SER A 11 35.24 -46.64 16.22
CA SER A 11 35.43 -45.90 14.97
C SER A 11 36.81 -45.26 15.03
N LYS A 12 37.76 -45.85 14.30
CA LYS A 12 39.13 -45.39 14.15
C LYS A 12 39.10 -44.01 13.50
N PHE A 13 39.20 -42.94 14.30
CA PHE A 13 39.34 -41.58 13.79
C PHE A 13 40.72 -41.47 13.11
N SER A 14 40.74 -41.77 11.81
CA SER A 14 41.88 -41.50 10.94
C SER A 14 42.24 -40.02 11.03
N ARG A 15 43.53 -39.69 10.99
CA ARG A 15 44.06 -38.32 10.92
C ARG A 15 43.62 -37.73 9.59
N SER A 16 42.39 -37.20 9.57
CA SER A 16 41.54 -37.15 8.39
C SER A 16 41.37 -35.71 7.93
N ARG A 17 41.89 -35.40 6.73
CA ARG A 17 41.50 -34.21 5.96
C ARG A 17 39.97 -34.11 5.80
N GLY A 18 39.24 -35.22 5.95
CA GLY A 18 37.78 -35.29 5.92
C GLY A 18 37.06 -34.58 7.07
N GLY A 19 37.66 -34.46 8.26
CA GLY A 19 37.04 -33.69 9.35
C GLY A 19 37.00 -32.19 9.05
N TYR A 20 38.09 -31.66 8.50
CA TYR A 20 38.16 -30.28 8.03
C TYR A 20 37.19 -30.03 6.86
N ILE A 21 37.11 -30.96 5.90
CA ILE A 21 36.18 -30.88 4.75
C ILE A 21 34.71 -30.91 5.21
N ALA A 22 34.38 -31.71 6.22
CA ALA A 22 33.02 -31.76 6.76
C ALA A 22 32.62 -30.45 7.47
N LEU A 23 33.55 -29.81 8.16
CA LEU A 23 33.30 -28.53 8.81
C LEU A 23 33.19 -27.38 7.80
N THR A 24 34.08 -27.33 6.80
CA THR A 24 34.03 -26.28 5.78
C THR A 24 32.79 -26.40 4.90
N SER A 25 32.36 -27.60 4.55
CA SER A 25 31.10 -27.81 3.80
C SER A 25 29.87 -27.41 4.62
N ALA A 26 29.83 -27.74 5.92
CA ALA A 26 28.74 -27.32 6.81
C ALA A 26 28.65 -25.80 6.91
N VAL A 27 29.79 -25.11 7.05
CA VAL A 27 29.83 -23.63 7.09
C VAL A 27 29.31 -23.02 5.78
N ILE A 28 29.71 -23.56 4.63
CA ILE A 28 29.22 -23.09 3.32
C ILE A 28 27.71 -23.26 3.21
N ILE A 29 27.18 -24.43 3.60
CA ILE A 29 25.74 -24.71 3.56
C ILE A 29 24.97 -23.74 4.46
N VAL A 30 25.44 -23.51 5.68
CA VAL A 30 24.81 -22.56 6.61
C VAL A 30 24.82 -21.14 6.03
N MET A 31 25.93 -20.73 5.41
CA MET A 31 26.04 -19.41 4.78
C MET A 31 25.04 -19.22 3.64
N ILE A 32 24.80 -20.27 2.84
CA ILE A 32 23.79 -20.26 1.78
C ILE A 32 22.39 -20.15 2.37
N ILE A 33 22.07 -20.93 3.40
CA ILE A 33 20.76 -20.90 4.05
C ILE A 33 20.48 -19.53 4.66
N ILE A 34 21.44 -18.93 5.37
CA ILE A 34 21.30 -17.59 5.95
C ILE A 34 21.05 -16.55 4.86
N SER A 35 21.73 -16.65 3.71
CA SER A 35 21.55 -15.73 2.59
C SER A 35 20.13 -15.78 2.02
N ILE A 36 19.58 -16.98 1.87
CA ILE A 36 18.21 -17.19 1.38
C ILE A 36 17.19 -16.64 2.38
N ILE A 37 17.34 -16.96 3.67
CA ILE A 37 16.43 -16.49 4.73
C ILE A 37 16.44 -14.96 4.81
N SER A 38 17.62 -14.35 4.69
CA SER A 38 17.76 -12.90 4.71
C SER A 38 17.03 -12.25 3.53
N ALA A 39 17.23 -12.77 2.32
CA ALA A 39 16.53 -12.26 1.13
C ALA A 39 14.99 -12.35 1.28
N LEU A 40 14.48 -13.48 1.77
CA LEU A 40 13.05 -13.69 2.00
C LEU A 40 12.48 -12.76 3.10
N SER A 41 13.25 -12.51 4.14
CA SER A 41 12.85 -11.63 5.25
C SER A 41 12.71 -10.19 4.79
N LEU A 42 13.69 -9.70 4.00
CA LEU A 42 13.60 -8.38 3.39
C LEU A 42 12.42 -8.29 2.41
N ALA A 43 12.25 -9.27 1.53
CA ALA A 43 11.13 -9.29 0.59
C ALA A 43 9.77 -9.22 1.30
N SER A 44 9.59 -10.04 2.35
CA SER A 44 8.35 -10.06 3.15
C SER A 44 8.08 -8.73 3.85
N TYR A 45 9.12 -8.05 4.34
CA TYR A 45 9.01 -6.74 4.95
C TYR A 45 8.52 -5.68 3.95
N PHE A 46 9.14 -5.59 2.77
CA PHE A 46 8.74 -4.62 1.74
C PHE A 46 7.35 -4.90 1.17
N SER A 47 6.96 -6.17 1.01
CA SER A 47 5.61 -6.52 0.56
C SER A 47 4.52 -5.97 1.47
N ARG A 48 4.72 -5.96 2.80
CA ARG A 48 3.74 -5.40 3.74
C ARG A 48 3.58 -3.88 3.59
N SER A 49 4.67 -3.16 3.41
CA SER A 49 4.64 -1.70 3.24
C SER A 49 3.91 -1.27 1.95
N ASN A 50 4.05 -2.06 0.88
CA ASN A 50 3.34 -1.81 -0.37
C ASN A 50 1.83 -2.03 -0.23
N ILE A 51 1.41 -3.07 0.52
CA ILE A 51 -0.02 -3.34 0.78
C ILE A 51 -0.64 -2.20 1.57
N LEU A 52 0.00 -1.74 2.65
CA LEU A 52 -0.51 -0.64 3.47
C LEU A 52 -0.64 0.67 2.68
N THR A 53 0.36 0.99 1.85
CA THR A 53 0.31 2.19 0.99
C THR A 53 -0.83 2.11 -0.03
N SER A 54 -1.07 0.92 -0.59
CA SER A 54 -2.21 0.70 -1.50
C SER A 54 -3.54 0.89 -0.78
N GLU A 55 -3.68 0.36 0.44
CA GLU A 55 -4.89 0.51 1.23
C GLU A 55 -5.17 1.98 1.58
N PHE A 56 -4.14 2.74 1.98
CA PHE A 56 -4.30 4.17 2.23
C PHE A 56 -4.67 4.94 0.96
N LYS A 57 -4.18 4.53 -0.21
CA LYS A 57 -4.58 5.11 -1.50
C LYS A 57 -6.03 4.82 -1.83
N ASP A 58 -6.49 3.59 -1.61
CA ASP A 58 -7.90 3.23 -1.83
C ASP A 58 -8.82 4.00 -0.87
N LEU A 59 -8.41 4.16 0.39
CA LEU A 59 -9.15 4.96 1.38
C LEU A 59 -9.18 6.45 1.03
N SER A 60 -8.05 7.03 0.61
CA SER A 60 -8.01 8.45 0.19
C SER A 60 -8.84 8.68 -1.06
N LEU A 61 -8.79 7.76 -2.02
CA LEU A 61 -9.58 7.83 -3.24
C LEU A 61 -11.08 7.78 -2.93
N GLY A 62 -11.53 6.78 -2.17
CA GLY A 62 -12.95 6.65 -1.82
C GLY A 62 -13.48 7.84 -1.01
N LEU A 63 -12.64 8.47 -0.18
CA LEU A 63 -13.00 9.72 0.51
C LEU A 63 -13.11 10.89 -0.46
N ALA A 64 -12.15 11.07 -1.37
CA ALA A 64 -12.20 12.14 -2.36
C ALA A 64 -13.44 12.00 -3.27
N GLU A 65 -13.75 10.79 -3.72
CA GLU A 65 -14.95 10.47 -4.50
C GLU A 65 -16.23 10.78 -3.72
N GLY A 66 -16.34 10.34 -2.46
CA GLY A 66 -17.49 10.65 -1.62
C GLY A 66 -17.68 12.16 -1.41
N CYS A 67 -16.59 12.92 -1.40
CA CYS A 67 -16.66 14.38 -1.32
C CYS A 67 -17.08 15.01 -2.63
N ALA A 68 -16.64 14.48 -3.77
CA ALA A 68 -17.11 14.88 -5.08
C ALA A 68 -18.63 14.62 -5.24
N GLU A 69 -19.11 13.45 -4.83
CA GLU A 69 -20.55 13.12 -4.83
C GLU A 69 -21.35 14.05 -3.93
N LYS A 70 -20.84 14.36 -2.74
CA LYS A 70 -21.52 15.28 -1.82
C LYS A 70 -21.52 16.71 -2.35
N ALA A 71 -20.45 17.16 -2.99
CA ALA A 71 -20.39 18.45 -3.65
C ALA A 71 -21.39 18.53 -4.83
N LEU A 72 -21.48 17.47 -5.63
CA LEU A 72 -22.48 17.34 -6.71
C LEU A 72 -23.91 17.39 -6.17
N LEU A 73 -24.17 16.67 -5.08
CA LEU A 73 -25.49 16.67 -4.44
C LEU A 73 -25.86 18.06 -3.91
N LYS A 74 -24.93 18.76 -3.25
CA LYS A 74 -25.15 20.13 -2.78
C LYS A 74 -25.38 21.10 -3.94
N TYR A 75 -24.59 20.99 -5.00
CA TYR A 75 -24.74 21.80 -6.21
C TYR A 75 -26.08 21.54 -6.91
N SER A 76 -26.57 20.31 -6.88
CA SER A 76 -27.88 19.94 -7.42
C SER A 76 -29.04 20.54 -6.63
N GLN A 77 -28.88 20.66 -5.30
CA GLN A 77 -29.88 21.27 -4.42
C GLN A 77 -29.84 22.79 -4.45
N ASP A 78 -28.65 23.37 -4.59
CA ASP A 78 -28.40 24.81 -4.65
C ASP A 78 -27.38 25.13 -5.75
N SER A 79 -27.87 25.67 -6.86
CA SER A 79 -27.04 26.08 -8.00
C SER A 79 -26.10 27.25 -7.68
N SER A 80 -26.29 27.93 -6.54
CA SER A 80 -25.41 29.00 -6.06
C SER A 80 -24.28 28.50 -5.17
N TYR A 81 -24.20 27.19 -4.92
CA TYR A 81 -23.13 26.57 -4.16
C TYR A 81 -21.76 26.84 -4.81
N ILE A 82 -20.86 27.46 -4.05
CA ILE A 82 -19.51 27.87 -4.50
C ILE A 82 -18.39 26.92 -4.07
N GLY A 83 -18.69 25.90 -3.25
CA GLY A 83 -17.67 25.04 -2.67
C GLY A 83 -16.86 25.74 -1.57
N ASN A 84 -15.57 25.40 -1.49
CA ASN A 84 -14.59 25.91 -0.52
C ASN A 84 -14.91 25.58 0.95
N GLU A 85 -15.16 24.30 1.23
CA GLU A 85 -15.47 23.83 2.57
C GLU A 85 -14.78 22.50 2.88
N ASN A 86 -14.59 22.23 4.17
CA ASN A 86 -14.13 20.95 4.65
C ASN A 86 -15.32 20.16 5.22
N ILE A 87 -15.52 18.95 4.71
CA ILE A 87 -16.60 18.08 5.15
C ILE A 87 -16.03 16.82 5.80
N LEU A 88 -16.76 16.32 6.80
CA LEU A 88 -16.45 15.05 7.44
C LEU A 88 -17.27 13.94 6.80
N ILE A 89 -16.61 12.87 6.35
CA ILE A 89 -17.22 11.64 5.86
C ILE A 89 -16.61 10.47 6.63
N GLY A 90 -17.44 9.68 7.32
CA GLY A 90 -16.98 8.50 8.05
C GLY A 90 -15.90 8.77 9.11
N GLY A 91 -15.89 9.98 9.70
CA GLY A 91 -14.89 10.38 10.70
C GLY A 91 -13.59 10.95 10.13
N ARG A 92 -13.44 11.04 8.80
CA ARG A 92 -12.28 11.63 8.12
C ARG A 92 -12.66 12.90 7.37
N GLN A 93 -11.74 13.84 7.31
CA GLN A 93 -11.94 15.12 6.67
C GLN A 93 -11.48 15.06 5.21
N CYS A 94 -12.24 15.69 4.33
CA CYS A 94 -11.82 16.03 2.98
C CYS A 94 -12.10 17.53 2.73
N SER A 95 -11.52 18.08 1.69
CA SER A 95 -11.77 19.46 1.27
C SER A 95 -12.44 19.47 -0.10
N ILE A 96 -13.53 20.23 -0.21
CA ILE A 96 -14.14 20.62 -1.47
C ILE A 96 -13.57 22.00 -1.80
N LEU A 97 -12.81 22.09 -2.89
CA LEU A 97 -12.22 23.35 -3.35
C LEU A 97 -13.29 24.26 -3.97
N PRO A 98 -12.99 25.55 -4.19
CA PRO A 98 -13.90 26.46 -4.87
C PRO A 98 -14.32 25.91 -6.24
N ILE A 99 -15.62 25.97 -6.54
CA ILE A 99 -16.15 25.52 -7.82
C ILE A 99 -15.75 26.53 -8.90
N GLU A 100 -14.99 26.04 -9.89
CA GLU A 100 -14.58 26.84 -11.04
C GLU A 100 -15.63 26.74 -12.14
N THR A 101 -15.80 27.82 -12.91
CA THR A 101 -16.73 27.85 -14.06
C THR A 101 -15.93 28.07 -15.33
N SER A 102 -16.13 27.20 -16.31
CA SER A 102 -15.52 27.31 -17.64
C SER A 102 -16.62 27.24 -18.70
N GLY A 103 -17.09 28.41 -19.14
CA GLY A 103 -18.23 28.51 -20.05
C GLY A 103 -19.52 27.96 -19.41
N SER A 104 -20.13 26.97 -20.07
CA SER A 104 -21.30 26.22 -19.58
C SER A 104 -20.97 25.16 -18.53
N ASN A 105 -19.68 24.89 -18.30
CA ASN A 105 -19.25 23.76 -17.48
C ASN A 105 -18.85 24.23 -16.08
N LYS A 106 -19.15 23.41 -15.09
CA LYS A 106 -18.69 23.57 -13.71
C LYS A 106 -17.64 22.51 -13.42
N ILE A 107 -16.57 22.93 -12.78
CA ILE A 107 -15.44 22.08 -12.40
C ILE A 107 -15.44 22.04 -10.87
N ILE A 108 -15.69 20.84 -10.35
CA ILE A 108 -15.66 20.54 -8.93
C ILE A 108 -14.34 19.82 -8.66
N LYS A 109 -13.54 20.36 -7.75
CA LYS A 109 -12.27 19.78 -7.33
C LYS A 109 -12.36 19.39 -5.87
N THR A 110 -11.93 18.18 -5.54
CA THR A 110 -11.98 17.65 -4.17
C THR A 110 -10.70 16.94 -3.82
N GLU A 111 -10.16 17.23 -2.65
CA GLU A 111 -8.97 16.60 -2.09
C GLU A 111 -9.32 15.82 -0.83
N ALA A 112 -8.73 14.65 -0.68
CA ALA A 112 -8.73 13.93 0.59
C ALA A 112 -7.33 13.40 0.87
N THR A 113 -6.90 13.57 2.11
CA THR A 113 -5.60 13.08 2.60
C THR A 113 -5.83 12.08 3.73
N VAL A 114 -5.32 10.88 3.55
CA VAL A 114 -5.29 9.83 4.59
C VAL A 114 -3.84 9.56 4.93
N GLU A 115 -3.46 9.82 6.17
CA GLU A 115 -2.07 9.77 6.66
C GLU A 115 -1.14 10.64 5.80
N SER A 116 -0.45 10.05 4.81
CA SER A 116 0.48 10.72 3.91
C SER A 116 0.13 10.54 2.43
N VAL A 117 -1.06 10.01 2.13
CA VAL A 117 -1.51 9.76 0.75
C VAL A 117 -2.67 10.70 0.44
N THR A 118 -2.47 11.52 -0.59
CA THR A 118 -3.48 12.46 -1.08
C THR A 118 -4.05 11.97 -2.41
N SER A 119 -5.37 12.01 -2.53
CA SER A 119 -6.10 11.79 -3.78
C SER A 119 -6.87 13.05 -4.16
N ASN A 120 -6.74 13.44 -5.42
CA ASN A 120 -7.36 14.64 -5.97
C ASN A 120 -8.32 14.21 -7.08
N ILE A 121 -9.60 14.49 -6.90
CA ILE A 121 -10.63 14.19 -7.89
C ILE A 121 -11.11 15.49 -8.53
N LYS A 122 -11.20 15.47 -9.85
CA LYS A 122 -11.76 16.55 -10.65
C LYS A 122 -12.96 16.03 -11.42
N VAL A 123 -14.10 16.66 -11.17
CA VAL A 123 -15.37 16.35 -11.84
C VAL A 123 -15.80 17.56 -12.64
N THR A 124 -16.07 17.35 -13.92
CA THR A 124 -16.63 18.39 -14.80
C THR A 124 -18.06 18.02 -15.16
N ILE A 125 -18.99 18.95 -14.91
CA ILE A 125 -20.40 18.79 -15.26
C ILE A 125 -20.88 19.93 -16.14
N ASN A 126 -21.90 19.69 -16.96
CA ASN A 126 -22.64 20.76 -17.62
C ASN A 126 -23.59 21.41 -16.62
N ALA A 127 -23.54 22.74 -16.47
CA ALA A 127 -24.36 23.49 -15.53
C ALA A 127 -25.86 23.46 -15.86
N ALA A 128 -26.23 23.30 -17.15
CA ALA A 128 -27.62 23.35 -17.60
C ALA A 128 -28.38 22.04 -17.31
N ASP A 129 -27.76 20.90 -17.64
CA ASP A 129 -28.40 19.59 -17.61
C ASP A 129 -27.86 18.67 -16.49
N MET A 130 -26.88 19.15 -15.70
CA MET A 130 -26.12 18.36 -14.72
C MET A 130 -25.49 17.07 -15.29
N THR A 131 -25.25 17.02 -16.60
CA THR A 131 -24.63 15.86 -17.24
C THR A 131 -23.14 15.80 -16.88
N LEU A 132 -22.68 14.59 -16.52
CA LEU A 132 -21.27 14.33 -16.24
C LEU A 132 -20.47 14.35 -17.55
N ILE A 133 -19.48 15.25 -17.64
CA ILE A 133 -18.59 15.37 -18.80
C ILE A 133 -17.30 14.58 -18.55
N SER A 134 -16.70 14.76 -17.37
CA SER A 134 -15.47 14.06 -17.01
C SER A 134 -15.42 13.77 -15.52
N TRP A 135 -14.82 12.63 -15.18
CA TRP A 135 -14.47 12.23 -13.83
C TRP A 135 -13.06 11.66 -13.87
N GLU A 136 -12.10 12.39 -13.33
CA GLU A 136 -10.68 12.01 -13.41
C GLU A 136 -9.99 12.24 -12.07
N GLU A 137 -9.12 11.28 -11.70
CA GLU A 137 -8.16 11.46 -10.63
C GLU A 137 -6.92 12.17 -11.18
N LEU A 138 -6.48 13.22 -10.50
CA LEU A 138 -5.29 13.98 -10.83
C LEU A 138 -4.21 13.77 -9.76
N ALA A 139 -2.93 13.87 -10.17
CA ALA A 139 -1.83 13.86 -9.20
C ALA A 139 -1.82 15.13 -8.35
N SER A 140 -2.21 16.27 -8.93
CA SER A 140 -2.31 17.58 -8.29
C SER A 140 -3.28 18.48 -9.07
N PHE A 141 -3.72 19.58 -8.46
CA PHE A 141 -4.61 20.58 -9.08
C PHE A 141 -3.88 21.70 -9.79
#